data_AF-A0A957NWA7-F1
#
_entry.id   AF-A0A957NWA7-F1
#
_cell.length_a   1.000
_cell.length_b   1.000
_cell.length_c   1.000
_cell.angle_alpha   90.00
_cell.angle_beta   90.00
_cell.angle_gamma   90.00
#
_symmetry.space_group_name_H-M   'P 1'
#
loop_
_entity.id
_entity.type
_entity.pdbx_description
1 polymer ?
#
loop_
_entity_poly.entity_id
_entity_poly.type
_entity_poly.pdbx_seq_one_letter_code
_entity_poly.pdbx_strand_id
1 'polypeptide(L)' 'LAAAERAGTQLQPVAFDSAASDASLVYAAGLTQRIACMGQVRENSHGYEVARVSVFENVVATLVEFVITWRG' A
#
# COMPACT_ATOMS: atom_id res chain seq x y z
N LEU A 1 7.37 7.34 0.86
CA LEU A 1 7.20 8.68 0.25
C LEU A 1 8.05 8.82 -1.01
N ALA A 2 9.37 8.66 -0.93
CA ALA A 2 10.26 8.85 -2.09
C ALA A 2 9.89 8.05 -3.36
N ALA A 3 9.42 6.81 -3.25
CA ALA A 3 9.01 6.02 -4.42
C ALA A 3 7.76 6.59 -5.12
N ALA A 4 6.77 7.06 -4.36
CA ALA A 4 5.57 7.66 -4.92
C ALA A 4 5.87 8.99 -5.61
N GLU A 5 6.67 9.84 -4.96
CA GLU A 5 7.10 11.12 -5.53
C GLU A 5 7.84 10.93 -6.86
N ARG A 6 8.77 9.97 -6.94
CA ARG A 6 9.49 9.65 -8.18
C ARG A 6 8.59 9.03 -9.25
N ALA A 7 7.59 8.25 -8.85
CA ALA A 7 6.57 7.71 -9.73
C ALA A 7 5.52 8.77 -10.18
N GLY A 8 5.60 10.01 -9.68
CA GLY A 8 4.64 11.07 -9.98
C GLY A 8 3.26 10.85 -9.31
N THR A 9 3.19 10.02 -8.27
CA THR A 9 1.96 9.72 -7.54
C THR A 9 1.94 10.41 -6.18
N GLN A 10 0.75 10.58 -5.61
CA GLN A 10 0.56 11.11 -4.27
C GLN A 10 0.00 10.02 -3.35
N LEU A 11 0.75 9.70 -2.29
CA LEU A 11 0.28 8.76 -1.27
C LEU A 11 -0.73 9.45 -0.36
N GLN A 12 -1.73 8.67 0.04
CA GLN A 12 -2.73 9.07 1.03
C GLN A 12 -2.49 8.23 2.29
N PRO A 13 -1.98 8.83 3.39
CA PRO A 13 -1.80 8.12 4.64
C PRO A 13 -3.15 7.69 5.21
N VAL A 14 -3.22 6.46 5.71
CA VAL A 14 -4.37 5.95 6.46
C VAL A 14 -3.86 5.26 7.72
N ALA A 15 -4.54 5.51 8.84
CA ALA A 15 -4.31 4.83 10.10
C ALA A 15 -5.60 4.11 10.50
N PHE A 16 -5.44 2.87 10.97
CA PHE A 16 -6.53 2.05 11.48
C PHE A 16 -6.32 1.80 12.96
N ASP A 17 -7.40 1.63 13.72
CA ASP A 17 -7.33 1.39 15.16
C ASP A 17 -6.73 0.02 15.52
N SER A 18 -6.75 -0.93 14.57
CA SER A 18 -6.23 -2.29 14.75
C SER A 18 -5.61 -2.84 13.47
N ALA A 19 -4.64 -3.75 13.63
CA ALA A 19 -4.13 -4.56 12.53
C ALA A 19 -5.24 -5.44 11.94
N ALA A 20 -5.20 -5.65 10.63
CA ALA A 20 -6.12 -6.52 9.91
C ALA A 20 -5.45 -7.87 9.60
N SER A 21 -5.76 -8.52 8.48
CA SER A 21 -5.14 -9.78 8.04
C SER A 21 -3.94 -9.60 7.09
N ASP A 22 -3.50 -8.36 6.85
CA ASP A 22 -2.35 -8.06 6.01
C ASP A 22 -1.02 -8.09 6.80
N ALA A 23 0.06 -7.55 6.22
CA ALA A 23 1.38 -7.53 6.85
C ALA A 23 1.39 -6.85 8.25
N SER A 24 0.42 -5.98 8.53
CA SER A 24 0.23 -5.38 9.86
C SER A 24 0.06 -6.41 10.96
N LEU A 25 -0.60 -7.55 10.70
CA LEU A 25 -0.77 -8.60 11.71
C LEU A 25 0.55 -9.28 12.07
N VAL A 26 1.37 -9.56 11.05
CA VAL A 26 2.68 -10.20 11.22
C VAL A 26 3.60 -9.30 12.04
N TYR A 27 3.55 -7.98 11.78
CA TYR A 27 4.26 -7.00 12.57
C TYR A 27 3.72 -6.90 13.99
N ALA A 28 2.40 -6.81 14.18
CA ALA A 28 1.76 -6.73 15.50
C ALA A 28 2.03 -7.98 16.34
N ALA A 29 2.13 -9.16 15.72
CA ALA A 29 2.50 -10.41 16.37
C ALA A 29 4.02 -10.52 16.70
N GLY A 30 4.83 -9.52 16.32
CA GLY A 30 6.28 -9.51 16.56
C GLY A 30 7.07 -10.46 15.66
N LEU A 31 6.48 -10.97 14.58
CA LEU A 31 7.10 -11.96 13.68
C LEU A 31 7.99 -11.33 12.60
N THR A 32 7.93 -10.01 12.42
CA THR A 32 8.82 -9.24 11.55
C THR A 32 9.08 -7.86 12.13
N GLN A 33 10.24 -7.29 11.81
CA GLN A 33 10.66 -5.96 12.29
C GLN A 33 10.25 -4.82 11.34
N ARG A 34 9.93 -5.13 10.08
CA ARG A 34 9.63 -4.11 9.06
C ARG A 34 8.53 -4.58 8.12
N ILE A 35 7.58 -3.70 7.87
CA ILE A 35 6.49 -3.89 6.92
C ILE A 35 6.21 -2.60 6.17
N ALA A 36 5.55 -2.73 5.03
CA ALA A 36 4.87 -1.64 4.37
C ALA A 36 3.50 -2.16 3.90
N CYS A 37 2.43 -1.48 4.29
CA CYS A 37 1.09 -1.73 3.77
C CYS A 37 0.74 -0.60 2.80
N MET A 38 0.41 -0.95 1.57
CA MET A 38 -0.06 -0.01 0.54
C MET A 38 -1.13 -0.69 -0.30
N GLY A 39 -2.04 0.11 -0.86
CA GLY A 39 -3.09 -0.40 -1.72
C GLY A 39 -3.88 0.73 -2.36
N GLN A 40 -4.85 0.35 -3.17
CA GLN A 40 -5.78 1.27 -3.80
C GLN A 40 -6.96 1.63 -2.89
N VAL A 41 -7.39 2.89 -2.97
CA VAL A 41 -8.66 3.32 -2.38
C VAL A 41 -9.81 2.73 -3.20
N ARG A 42 -10.80 2.22 -2.48
CA ARG A 42 -12.01 1.59 -3.00
C ARG A 42 -13.15 1.81 -2.01
N GLU A 43 -14.37 1.86 -2.52
CA GLU A 43 -15.56 2.13 -1.71
C GLU A 43 -16.04 0.89 -0.95
N ASN A 44 -15.90 -0.28 -1.55
CA ASN A 44 -16.33 -1.55 -0.98
C ASN A 44 -15.28 -2.64 -1.22
N SER A 45 -15.44 -3.77 -0.55
CA SER A 45 -14.63 -4.95 -0.79
C SER A 45 -15.34 -6.24 -0.41
N HIS A 46 -14.78 -7.40 -0.80
CA HIS A 46 -15.28 -8.74 -0.45
C HIS A 46 -16.62 -9.10 -1.12
N GLY A 47 -16.74 -8.78 -2.41
CA GLY A 47 -17.84 -9.26 -3.27
C GLY A 47 -17.75 -8.69 -4.67
N TYR A 48 -17.84 -7.37 -4.77
CA TYR A 48 -17.46 -6.59 -5.95
C TYR A 48 -16.70 -5.35 -5.48
N GLU A 49 -15.88 -4.77 -6.33
CA GLU A 49 -14.97 -3.67 -5.97
C GLU A 49 -15.32 -2.45 -6.83
N VAL A 50 -15.53 -1.30 -6.18
CA VAL A 50 -15.77 -0.01 -6.81
C VAL A 50 -14.57 0.88 -6.52
N ALA A 51 -13.81 1.17 -7.57
CA ALA A 51 -12.61 1.99 -7.50
C ALA A 51 -12.45 2.83 -8.78
N ARG A 52 -11.79 3.98 -8.66
CA ARG A 52 -11.44 4.80 -9.83
C ARG A 52 -10.34 4.11 -10.61
N VAL A 53 -10.50 3.86 -11.91
CA VAL A 53 -9.53 3.10 -12.73
C VAL A 53 -8.09 3.61 -12.61
N SER A 54 -7.88 4.92 -12.50
CA SER A 54 -6.54 5.52 -12.35
C SER A 54 -5.77 5.07 -11.11
N VAL A 55 -6.42 4.53 -10.08
CA VAL A 55 -5.72 4.05 -8.87
C VAL A 55 -4.83 2.86 -9.16
N PHE A 56 -5.20 1.99 -10.11
CA PHE A 56 -4.42 0.80 -10.43
C PHE A 56 -3.07 1.18 -11.05
N GLU A 57 -3.06 2.13 -11.98
CA GLU A 57 -1.84 2.66 -12.59
C GLU A 57 -0.94 3.30 -11.52
N ASN A 58 -1.52 4.12 -10.63
CA ASN A 58 -0.76 4.76 -9.55
C ASN A 58 -0.13 3.74 -8.58
N VAL A 59 -0.88 2.70 -8.19
CA VAL A 59 -0.37 1.64 -7.30
C VAL A 59 0.77 0.90 -7.98
N VAL A 60 0.60 0.49 -9.24
CA VAL A 60 1.63 -0.26 -9.98
C VAL A 60 2.89 0.58 -10.18
N ALA A 61 2.76 1.82 -10.64
CA ALA A 61 3.90 2.72 -10.84
C ALA A 61 4.69 2.92 -9.54
N THR A 62 4.00 3.16 -8.43
CA THR A 62 4.62 3.35 -7.12
C THR A 62 5.30 2.07 -6.61
N LEU A 63 4.66 0.92 -6.77
CA LEU A 63 5.20 -0.37 -6.32
C LEU A 63 6.43 -0.76 -7.13
N VAL A 64 6.40 -0.59 -8.45
CA VAL A 64 7.55 -0.85 -9.32
C VAL A 64 8.72 0.04 -8.92
N GLU A 65 8.47 1.35 -8.78
CA GLU A 65 9.50 2.30 -8.37
C GLU A 65 10.08 1.97 -6.98
N PHE A 66 9.26 1.52 -6.04
CA PHE A 66 9.72 1.05 -4.74
C PHE A 66 10.62 -0.18 -4.88
N VAL A 67 10.19 -1.22 -5.60
CA VAL A 67 10.93 -2.48 -5.75
C VAL A 67 12.30 -2.27 -6.39
N ILE A 68 12.40 -1.46 -7.45
CA ILE A 68 13.65 -1.28 -8.19
C ILE A 68 14.67 -0.38 -7.47
N THR A 69 14.21 0.46 -6.55
CA THR A 69 15.07 1.41 -5.81
C THR A 69 15.34 1.02 -4.37
N TRP A 70 14.66 0.00 -3.85
CA TRP A 70 14.84 -0.45 -2.47
C TRP A 70 16.25 -1.02 -2.23
N ARG A 71 16.82 -0.72 -1.05
CA ARG A 71 18.21 -1.05 -0.69
C ARG A 71 18.36 -1.89 0.59
N GLY A 72 17.26 -2.45 1.12
CA GLY A 72 17.28 -3.22 2.37
C GLY A 72 17.00 -2.38 3.60
#